data_AF-A0A1J5S5V6-F1
#
_entry.id   AF-A0A1J5S5V6-F1
#
_cell.length_a   1.000
_cell.length_b   1.000
_cell.length_c   1.000
_cell.angle_alpha   90.00
_cell.angle_beta   90.00
_cell.angle_gamma   90.00
#
_symmetry.space_group_name_H-M   'P 1'
#
loop_
_entity.id
_entity.type
_entity.pdbx_description
1 polymer ?
#
loop_
_entity_poly.entity_id
_entity_poly.type
_entity_poly.pdbx_seq_one_letter_code
_entity_poly.pdbx_strand_id
1 'polypeptide(L)'
;MKEHMIGKGFLFAIALLLAGCAGWHMPDLSGSKPEARQVIDLIGYAQRIATMTAEQQRREYSLSNQAFARNQGAMSRMRLALLLATPGASVQDAARATSLLEPLARSGDAASPLRALAGLLYGQLNERVSEQKRADQMRQQLEALKNLERTMIERGQDAQPRRK
;
A
#
# COMPACT_ATOMS: atom_id res chain seq x y z
N MET A 1 45.88 41.64 -37.99
CA MET A 1 44.43 41.91 -37.83
C MET A 1 43.64 40.60 -37.94
N LYS A 2 43.59 39.78 -36.88
CA LYS A 2 42.98 38.43 -36.89
C LYS A 2 42.35 38.04 -35.54
N GLU A 3 41.92 39.01 -34.73
CA GLU A 3 41.66 38.81 -33.28
C GLU A 3 40.24 39.19 -32.81
N HIS A 4 39.24 39.36 -33.69
CA HIS A 4 37.88 39.77 -33.26
C HIS A 4 36.71 38.90 -33.74
N MET A 5 36.95 37.82 -34.49
CA MET A 5 35.87 36.99 -35.05
C MET A 5 35.57 35.69 -34.29
N ILE A 6 36.38 35.31 -33.29
CA ILE A 6 36.20 34.04 -32.56
C ILE A 6 35.34 34.22 -31.29
N GLY A 7 35.33 35.42 -30.68
CA GLY A 7 34.59 35.68 -29.43
C GLY A 7 33.06 35.81 -29.57
N LYS A 8 32.55 36.20 -30.75
CA LYS A 8 31.11 36.41 -30.96
C LYS A 8 30.34 35.13 -31.25
N GLY A 9 30.99 34.10 -31.80
CA GLY A 9 30.37 32.79 -32.06
C GLY A 9 30.14 31.98 -30.78
N PHE A 10 31.07 32.08 -29.81
CA PHE A 10 31.00 31.32 -28.56
C PHE A 10 29.88 31.81 -27.63
N LEU A 11 29.62 33.12 -27.60
CA LEU A 11 28.51 33.71 -26.82
C LEU A 11 27.13 33.33 -27.37
N PHE A 12 26.98 33.14 -28.68
CA PHE A 12 25.73 32.69 -29.28
C PHE A 12 25.41 31.22 -28.98
N ALA A 13 26.44 30.36 -28.89
CA ALA A 13 26.28 28.94 -28.57
C ALA A 13 25.83 28.69 -27.12
N ILE A 14 26.26 29.53 -26.16
CA ILE A 14 25.84 29.43 -24.76
C ILE A 14 24.37 29.87 -24.59
N ALA A 15 23.91 30.87 -25.34
CA ALA A 15 22.53 31.33 -25.28
C ALA A 15 21.51 30.28 -25.81
N LEU A 16 21.91 29.44 -26.78
CA LEU A 16 21.07 28.36 -27.32
C LEU A 16 20.94 27.16 -26.38
N LEU A 17 21.93 26.90 -25.51
CA LEU A 17 21.87 25.81 -24.53
C LEU A 17 20.92 26.09 -23.35
N LEU A 18 20.62 27.36 -23.04
CA LEU A 18 19.67 27.73 -21.98
C LEU A 18 18.20 27.77 -22.45
N ALA A 19 17.94 27.77 -23.76
CA ALA A 19 16.59 27.73 -24.33
C ALA A 19 15.99 26.30 -24.38
N GLY A 20 16.78 25.27 -24.07
CA GLY A 20 16.37 23.86 -24.12
C GLY A 20 15.42 23.40 -22.99
N CYS A 21 15.22 24.20 -21.93
CA CYS A 21 14.37 23.81 -20.80
C CYS A 21 12.89 24.16 -20.99
N ALA A 22 12.51 24.91 -22.03
CA ALA A 22 11.11 25.29 -22.26
C ALA A 22 10.25 24.17 -22.89
N GLY A 23 10.87 23.06 -23.29
CA GLY A 23 10.20 21.87 -23.85
C GLY A 23 9.81 20.83 -22.82
N TRP A 24 10.18 20.99 -21.53
CA TRP A 24 9.63 20.14 -20.49
C TRP A 24 8.18 20.54 -20.26
N HIS A 25 7.28 19.74 -20.82
CA HIS A 25 5.88 19.68 -20.46
C HIS A 25 5.78 19.55 -18.93
N MET A 26 5.71 20.69 -18.23
CA MET A 26 5.37 20.73 -16.83
C MET A 26 3.96 20.17 -16.73
N PRO A 27 3.76 19.03 -16.04
CA PRO A 27 2.42 18.50 -15.85
C PRO A 27 1.56 19.57 -15.18
N ASP A 28 0.34 19.75 -15.67
CA ASP A 28 -0.60 20.72 -15.10
C ASP A 28 -0.94 20.34 -13.66
N LEU A 29 -0.25 20.98 -12.71
CA LEU A 29 -0.42 20.77 -11.26
C LEU A 29 -1.71 21.42 -10.71
N SER A 30 -2.53 22.08 -11.54
CA SER A 30 -3.76 22.74 -11.08
C SER A 30 -4.77 21.74 -10.53
N GLY A 31 -4.88 20.55 -11.14
CA GLY A 31 -5.69 19.43 -10.64
C GLY A 31 -5.09 18.73 -9.41
N SER A 32 -3.78 18.86 -9.18
CA SER A 32 -3.07 18.24 -8.06
C SER A 32 -3.36 18.91 -6.71
N LYS A 33 -3.62 20.23 -6.68
CA LYS A 33 -3.93 20.96 -5.43
C LYS A 33 -5.18 20.44 -4.68
N PRO A 34 -6.36 20.27 -5.33
CA PRO A 34 -7.53 19.72 -4.64
C PRO A 34 -7.30 18.26 -4.23
N GLU A 35 -6.59 17.47 -5.04
CA GLU A 35 -6.28 16.07 -4.74
C GLU A 35 -5.30 15.92 -3.55
N ALA A 36 -4.27 16.77 -3.48
CA ALA A 36 -3.34 16.81 -2.36
C ALA A 36 -4.06 17.11 -1.03
N ARG A 37 -5.06 18.00 -1.05
CA ARG A 37 -5.90 18.26 0.13
C ARG A 37 -6.72 17.04 0.53
N GLN A 38 -7.28 16.32 -0.44
CA GLN A 38 -8.00 15.07 -0.16
C GLN A 38 -7.08 14.00 0.45
N VAL A 39 -5.82 13.92 0.01
CA VAL A 39 -4.81 13.03 0.62
C VAL A 39 -4.52 13.42 2.07
N ILE A 40 -4.40 14.71 2.37
CA ILE A 40 -4.25 15.18 3.77
C ILE A 40 -5.46 14.77 4.61
N ASP A 41 -6.68 14.91 4.08
CA ASP A 41 -7.90 14.49 4.77
C ASP A 41 -7.94 12.98 5.04
N LEU A 42 -7.37 12.17 4.14
CA LEU A 42 -7.23 10.72 4.30
C LEU A 42 -6.21 10.34 5.37
N ILE A 43 -5.09 11.06 5.46
CA ILE A 43 -4.10 10.86 6.55
C ILE A 43 -4.76 11.19 7.89
N GLY A 44 -5.46 12.32 7.98
CA GLY A 44 -6.21 12.68 9.19
C GLY A 44 -7.32 11.67 9.50
N TYR A 45 -7.95 11.08 8.48
CA TYR A 45 -8.93 10.01 8.66
C TYR A 45 -8.29 8.75 9.26
N ALA A 46 -7.13 8.31 8.75
CA ALA A 46 -6.42 7.16 9.28
C ALA A 46 -6.02 7.35 10.75
N GLN A 47 -5.56 8.56 11.12
CA GLN A 47 -5.27 8.89 12.51
C GLN A 47 -6.50 8.79 13.42
N ARG A 48 -7.67 9.28 12.97
CA ARG A 48 -8.92 9.16 13.74
C ARG A 48 -9.35 7.71 13.93
N ILE A 49 -9.23 6.87 12.90
CA ILE A 49 -9.57 5.44 13.00
C ILE A 49 -8.71 4.75 14.05
N ALA A 50 -7.41 5.08 14.09
CA ALA A 50 -6.47 4.48 15.03
C ALA A 50 -6.81 4.80 16.50
N THR A 51 -7.51 5.90 16.77
CA THR A 51 -7.96 6.29 18.12
C THR A 51 -9.39 5.84 18.46
N MET A 52 -10.11 5.25 17.51
CA MET A 52 -11.49 4.79 17.72
C MET A 52 -11.54 3.49 18.53
N THR A 53 -12.62 3.30 19.29
CA THR A 53 -12.94 2.01 19.89
C THR A 53 -13.35 0.99 18.84
N ALA A 54 -13.29 -0.31 19.18
CA ALA A 54 -13.71 -1.38 18.26
C ALA A 54 -15.14 -1.20 17.73
N GLU A 55 -16.07 -0.78 18.60
CA GLU A 55 -17.47 -0.52 18.21
C GLU A 55 -17.60 0.68 17.27
N GLN A 56 -16.80 1.74 17.47
CA GLN A 56 -16.75 2.88 16.57
C GLN A 56 -16.17 2.47 15.21
N GLN A 57 -15.09 1.68 15.18
CA GLN A 57 -14.48 1.17 13.95
C GLN A 57 -15.45 0.31 13.14
N ARG A 58 -16.25 -0.56 13.80
CA ARG A 58 -17.27 -1.38 13.14
C ARG A 58 -18.37 -0.53 12.49
N ARG A 59 -18.84 0.51 13.19
CA ARG A 59 -19.81 1.46 12.63
C ARG A 59 -19.23 2.19 11.43
N GLU A 60 -18.03 2.73 11.57
CA GLU A 60 -17.31 3.42 10.50
C GLU A 60 -17.09 2.52 9.29
N TYR A 61 -16.83 1.23 9.52
CA TYR A 61 -16.71 0.22 8.48
C TYR A 61 -18.01 0.01 7.73
N SER A 62 -19.13 -0.14 8.42
CA SER A 62 -20.45 -0.25 7.78
C SER A 62 -20.75 0.96 6.89
N LEU A 63 -20.49 2.17 7.41
CA LEU A 63 -20.70 3.43 6.69
C LEU A 63 -19.80 3.53 5.45
N SER A 64 -18.49 3.26 5.60
CA SER A 64 -17.52 3.30 4.51
C SER A 64 -17.80 2.25 3.45
N ASN A 65 -18.21 1.04 3.86
CA ASN A 65 -18.57 -0.04 2.94
C ASN A 65 -19.84 0.31 2.14
N GLN A 66 -20.84 0.93 2.78
CA GLN A 66 -22.04 1.41 2.10
C GLN A 66 -21.73 2.57 1.14
N ALA A 67 -20.85 3.50 1.53
CA ALA A 67 -20.41 4.60 0.67
C ALA A 67 -19.67 4.08 -0.57
N PHE A 68 -18.80 3.08 -0.41
CA PHE A 68 -18.12 2.43 -1.53
C PHE A 68 -19.08 1.66 -2.44
N ALA A 69 -20.08 0.98 -1.87
CA ALA A 69 -21.11 0.29 -2.66
C ALA A 69 -21.94 1.27 -3.52
N ARG A 70 -22.23 2.47 -2.99
CA ARG A 70 -22.92 3.54 -3.74
C ARG A 70 -22.03 4.20 -4.79
N ASN A 71 -20.76 4.42 -4.47
CA ASN A 71 -19.80 5.07 -5.35
C ASN A 71 -18.43 4.40 -5.22
N GLN A 72 -18.04 3.65 -6.26
CA GLN A 72 -16.77 2.93 -6.34
C GLN A 72 -15.59 3.81 -6.80
N GLY A 73 -15.71 5.13 -6.64
CA GLY A 73 -14.66 6.09 -6.95
C GLY A 73 -13.40 5.90 -6.10
N ALA A 74 -12.29 6.49 -6.56
CA ALA A 74 -10.97 6.35 -5.96
C ALA A 74 -10.94 6.75 -4.46
N MET A 75 -11.66 7.81 -4.09
CA MET A 75 -11.71 8.30 -2.71
C MET A 75 -12.44 7.34 -1.76
N SER A 76 -13.62 6.83 -2.15
CA SER A 76 -14.38 5.86 -1.34
C SER A 76 -13.61 4.56 -1.17
N ARG A 77 -12.95 4.11 -2.24
CA ARG A 77 -12.07 2.93 -2.25
C ARG A 77 -10.90 3.10 -1.30
N MET A 78 -10.21 4.24 -1.35
CA MET A 78 -9.09 4.57 -0.48
C MET A 78 -9.49 4.64 0.99
N ARG A 79 -10.63 5.29 1.32
CA ARG A 79 -11.15 5.34 2.70
C ARG A 79 -11.41 3.96 3.27
N LEU A 80 -12.12 3.11 2.51
CA LEU A 80 -12.40 1.74 2.95
C LEU A 80 -11.12 0.92 3.11
N ALA A 81 -10.17 1.06 2.18
CA ALA A 81 -8.88 0.38 2.27
C ALA A 81 -8.07 0.81 3.50
N LEU A 82 -8.02 2.10 3.83
CA LEU A 82 -7.32 2.61 5.03
C LEU A 82 -7.90 2.03 6.32
N LEU A 83 -9.23 1.94 6.41
CA LEU A 83 -9.90 1.36 7.57
C LEU A 83 -9.53 -0.13 7.76
N LEU A 84 -9.52 -0.89 6.67
CA LEU A 84 -9.12 -2.31 6.68
C LEU A 84 -7.61 -2.52 6.89
N ALA A 85 -6.79 -1.53 6.52
CA ALA A 85 -5.34 -1.55 6.65
C ALA A 85 -4.84 -1.16 8.05
N THR A 86 -5.71 -0.63 8.91
CA THR A 86 -5.33 -0.11 10.23
C THR A 86 -4.92 -1.26 11.16
N PRO A 87 -3.67 -1.30 11.66
CA PRO A 87 -3.22 -2.36 12.57
C PRO A 87 -4.01 -2.34 13.88
N GLY A 88 -4.43 -3.51 14.35
CA GLY A 88 -5.17 -3.63 15.62
C GLY A 88 -6.63 -3.19 15.53
N ALA A 89 -7.10 -2.78 14.35
CA ALA A 89 -8.52 -2.51 14.15
C ALA A 89 -9.33 -3.82 14.21
N SER A 90 -10.51 -3.76 14.80
CA SER A 90 -11.41 -4.94 14.88
C SER A 90 -11.90 -5.44 13.51
N VAL A 91 -11.77 -4.60 12.49
CA VAL A 91 -12.17 -4.87 11.09
C VAL A 91 -10.96 -5.04 10.17
N GLN A 92 -9.77 -5.24 10.73
CA GLN A 92 -8.53 -5.34 9.97
C GLN A 92 -8.59 -6.51 8.97
N ASP A 93 -8.31 -6.21 7.70
CA ASP A 93 -8.19 -7.19 6.62
C ASP A 93 -7.23 -6.65 5.56
N ALA A 94 -5.94 -6.98 5.73
CA ALA A 94 -4.89 -6.52 4.83
C ALA A 94 -5.05 -7.06 3.41
N ALA A 95 -5.55 -8.30 3.25
CA ALA A 95 -5.72 -8.92 1.93
C ALA A 95 -6.81 -8.19 1.13
N ARG A 96 -7.95 -7.90 1.76
CA ARG A 96 -9.01 -7.13 1.12
C ARG A 96 -8.62 -5.68 0.87
N ALA A 97 -7.89 -5.05 1.79
CA ALA A 97 -7.35 -3.71 1.59
C ALA A 97 -6.43 -3.64 0.35
N THR A 98 -5.56 -4.64 0.18
CA THR A 98 -4.70 -4.78 -1.00
C THR A 98 -5.51 -4.87 -2.29
N SER A 99 -6.53 -5.74 -2.36
CA SER A 99 -7.39 -5.86 -3.55
C SER A 99 -8.16 -4.57 -3.86
N LEU A 100 -8.54 -3.80 -2.85
CA LEU A 100 -9.16 -2.50 -3.06
C LEU A 100 -8.17 -1.47 -3.62
N LEU A 101 -6.89 -1.50 -3.24
CA LEU A 101 -5.90 -0.52 -3.72
C LEU A 101 -5.27 -0.88 -5.07
N GLU A 102 -5.30 -2.14 -5.47
CA GLU A 102 -4.71 -2.65 -6.72
C GLU A 102 -5.06 -1.82 -7.98
N PRO A 103 -6.32 -1.41 -8.22
CA PRO A 103 -6.66 -0.61 -9.40
C PRO A 103 -6.06 0.80 -9.37
N LEU A 104 -5.88 1.37 -8.17
CA LEU A 104 -5.31 2.70 -7.98
C LEU A 104 -3.78 2.67 -8.10
N ALA A 105 -3.15 1.61 -7.56
CA ALA A 105 -1.71 1.43 -7.59
C ALA A 105 -1.16 1.08 -8.98
N ARG A 106 -1.94 0.38 -9.82
CA ARG A 106 -1.54 0.02 -11.19
C ARG A 106 -1.84 1.07 -12.25
N SER A 107 -2.59 2.12 -11.90
CA SER A 107 -2.91 3.20 -12.84
C SER A 107 -1.65 4.04 -13.11
N GLY A 108 -1.17 4.05 -14.35
CA GLY A 108 0.13 4.64 -14.76
C GLY A 108 0.22 6.18 -14.74
N ASP A 109 -0.73 6.87 -14.12
CA ASP A 109 -0.75 8.33 -14.02
C ASP A 109 -0.13 8.76 -12.68
N ALA A 110 1.21 8.77 -12.67
CA ALA A 110 2.07 9.01 -11.52
C ALA A 110 1.98 10.45 -10.96
N ALA A 111 1.31 11.37 -11.65
CA ALA A 111 1.15 12.77 -11.22
C ALA A 111 0.07 12.95 -10.13
N SER A 112 -0.76 11.93 -9.87
CA SER A 112 -1.82 11.97 -8.86
C SER A 112 -1.26 11.65 -7.46
N PRO A 113 -1.32 12.59 -6.48
CA PRO A 113 -0.93 12.33 -5.11
C PRO A 113 -1.72 11.18 -4.46
N LEU A 114 -2.99 11.00 -4.85
CA LEU A 114 -3.83 9.92 -4.34
C LEU A 114 -3.33 8.55 -4.81
N ARG A 115 -2.93 8.43 -6.08
CA ARG A 115 -2.34 7.21 -6.63
C ARG A 115 -0.97 6.93 -6.04
N ALA A 116 -0.15 7.97 -5.82
CA ALA A 116 1.13 7.83 -5.13
C ALA A 116 0.93 7.24 -3.72
N LEU A 117 -0.01 7.77 -2.94
CA LEU A 117 -0.37 7.20 -1.63
C LEU A 117 -0.88 5.76 -1.76
N ALA A 118 -1.72 5.47 -2.76
CA ALA A 118 -2.27 4.14 -2.98
C ALA A 118 -1.16 3.12 -3.29
N GLY A 119 -0.19 3.50 -4.12
CA GLY A 119 0.96 2.66 -4.46
C GLY A 119 1.83 2.33 -3.24
N LEU A 120 2.12 3.34 -2.41
CA LEU A 120 2.88 3.15 -1.17
C LEU A 120 2.16 2.19 -0.20
N LEU A 121 0.87 2.42 0.03
CA LEU A 121 0.06 1.56 0.91
C LEU A 121 -0.09 0.15 0.35
N TYR A 122 -0.29 0.02 -0.96
CA TYR A 122 -0.43 -1.26 -1.64
C TYR A 122 0.85 -2.11 -1.50
N GLY A 123 2.02 -1.52 -1.72
CA GLY A 123 3.31 -2.22 -1.52
C GLY A 123 3.48 -2.68 -0.07
N GLN A 124 3.22 -1.78 0.88
CA GLN A 124 3.32 -2.03 2.32
C GLN A 124 2.36 -3.17 2.76
N LEU A 125 1.13 -3.18 2.27
CA LEU A 125 0.15 -4.22 2.61
C LEU A 125 0.48 -5.57 1.97
N ASN A 126 1.01 -5.59 0.75
CA ASN A 126 1.47 -6.82 0.11
C ASN A 126 2.58 -7.50 0.91
N GLU A 127 3.52 -6.72 1.44
CA GLU A 127 4.56 -7.24 2.33
C GLU A 127 3.94 -7.87 3.57
N ARG A 128 3.02 -7.18 4.26
CA ARG A 128 2.31 -7.75 5.43
C ARG A 128 1.56 -9.04 5.11
N VAL A 129 0.88 -9.11 3.97
CA VAL A 129 0.14 -10.31 3.54
C VAL A 129 1.10 -11.46 3.24
N SER A 130 2.24 -11.17 2.61
CA SER A 130 3.29 -12.16 2.35
C SER A 130 3.88 -12.71 3.65
N GLU A 131 4.21 -11.83 4.59
CA GLU A 131 4.75 -12.22 5.90
C GLU A 131 3.74 -13.05 6.70
N GLN A 132 2.46 -12.67 6.70
CA GLN A 132 1.40 -13.45 7.34
C GLN A 132 1.32 -14.87 6.75
N LYS A 133 1.37 -15.01 5.42
CA LYS A 133 1.38 -16.31 4.74
C LYS A 133 2.58 -17.17 5.15
N ARG A 134 3.77 -16.57 5.22
CA ARG A 134 5.00 -17.27 5.64
C ARG A 134 4.89 -17.75 7.09
N ALA A 135 4.37 -16.89 7.98
CA ALA A 135 4.14 -17.24 9.38
C ALA A 135 3.13 -18.40 9.52
N ASP A 136 2.05 -18.37 8.76
CA ASP A 136 1.03 -19.42 8.78
C ASP A 136 1.56 -20.76 8.21
N GLN A 137 2.40 -20.72 7.17
CA GLN A 137 3.10 -21.90 6.66
C GLN A 137 4.02 -22.52 7.72
N MET A 138 4.81 -21.71 8.43
CA MET A 138 5.69 -22.20 9.50
C MET A 138 4.89 -22.80 10.66
N ARG A 139 3.76 -22.19 11.04
CA ARG A 139 2.85 -22.73 12.06
C ARG A 139 2.32 -24.12 11.66
N GLN A 140 1.88 -24.28 10.41
CA GLN A 140 1.41 -25.56 9.90
C GLN A 140 2.51 -26.64 9.93
N GLN A 141 3.75 -26.29 9.58
CA GLN A 141 4.88 -27.22 9.66
C GLN A 141 5.15 -27.66 11.11
N LEU A 142 5.11 -26.74 12.07
CA LEU A 142 5.27 -27.07 13.49
C LEU A 142 4.14 -27.97 14.01
N GLU A 143 2.89 -27.73 13.60
CA GLU A 143 1.76 -28.60 13.96
C GLU A 143 1.90 -29.99 13.34
N ALA A 144 2.34 -30.09 12.09
CA ALA A 144 2.61 -31.37 11.45
C ALA A 144 3.69 -32.16 12.20
N LEU A 145 4.79 -31.51 12.60
CA LEU A 145 5.87 -32.15 13.38
C LEU A 145 5.37 -32.64 14.75
N LYS A 146 4.58 -31.82 15.46
CA LYS A 146 3.99 -32.22 16.76
C LYS A 146 3.05 -33.41 16.62
N ASN A 147 2.26 -33.45 15.55
CA ASN A 147 1.35 -34.56 15.29
C ASN A 147 2.13 -35.84 14.95
N LEU A 148 3.21 -35.74 14.17
CA LEU A 148 4.12 -36.86 13.90
C LEU A 148 4.73 -37.39 15.20
N GLU A 149 5.25 -36.52 16.06
CA GLU A 149 5.80 -36.91 17.37
C GLU A 149 4.78 -37.67 18.23
N ARG A 150 3.55 -37.15 18.35
CA ARG A 150 2.47 -37.83 19.09
C ARG A 150 2.18 -39.22 18.52
N THR A 151 2.04 -39.33 17.20
CA THR A 151 1.77 -40.63 16.56
C THR A 151 2.91 -41.63 16.73
N MET A 152 4.16 -41.17 16.80
CA MET A 152 5.32 -42.04 17.07
C MET A 152 5.35 -42.50 18.53
N ILE A 153 5.02 -41.63 19.49
CA ILE A 153 4.94 -41.98 20.91
C ILE A 153 3.82 -43.01 21.14
N GLU A 154 2.64 -42.80 20.58
CA GLU A 154 1.51 -43.74 20.68
C GLU A 154 1.89 -45.12 20.14
N ARG A 155 2.47 -45.18 18.93
CA ARG A 155 2.95 -46.44 18.34
C ARG A 155 4.06 -47.11 19.15
N GLY A 156 4.96 -46.31 19.74
CA GLY A 156 6.04 -46.82 20.60
C GLY A 156 5.53 -47.41 21.92
N GLN A 157 4.46 -46.83 22.49
CA GLN A 157 3.83 -47.33 23.71
C GLN A 157 3.05 -48.63 23.48
N ASP A 158 2.36 -48.74 22.34
CA ASP A 158 1.64 -49.97 21.97
C ASP A 158 2.59 -51.16 21.69
N ALA A 159 3.83 -50.88 21.29
CA ALA A 159 4.85 -51.89 21.00
C ALA A 159 5.56 -52.45 22.24
N GLN A 160 5.30 -51.92 23.45
CA GLN A 160 5.96 -52.37 24.68
C GLN A 160 5.13 -53.47 25.37
N PRO A 161 5.55 -54.76 25.35
CA PRO A 161 4.78 -55.83 25.95
C PRO A 161 4.75 -55.65 27.47
N ARG A 162 3.55 -55.65 28.06
CA ARG A 162 3.34 -55.71 29.52
C ARG A 162 3.99 -56.98 30.05
N ARG A 163 5.21 -56.88 30.57
CA ARG A 163 5.88 -57.97 31.28
C ARG A 163 5.09 -58.24 32.57
N LYS A 164 4.49 -59.44 32.65
CA LYS A 164 4.01 -60.06 33.89
C LYS A 164 5.15 -60.80 34.57
#